data_AF-A0A9D5R7I1-F1
#
_entry.id   AF-A0A9D5R7I1-F1
#
_cell.length_a   1.000
_cell.length_b   1.000
_cell.length_c   1.000
_cell.angle_alpha   90.00
_cell.angle_beta   90.00
_cell.angle_gamma   90.00
#
_symmetry.space_group_name_H-M   'P 1'
#
loop_
_entity.id
_entity.type
_entity.pdbx_description
1 polymer ?
#
loop_
_entity_poly.entity_id
_entity_poly.type
_entity_poly.pdbx_seq_one_letter_code
_entity_poly.pdbx_strand_id
1 'polypeptide(L)' 'LVKAGVEYAREKNVKVIPLCPFAKKVIAKIPEFQDVLS' A
#
# COMPACT_ATOMS: atom_id res chain seq x y z
N LEU A 1 -9.56 -4.68 0.59
CA LEU A 1 -9.08 -3.67 1.58
C LEU A 1 -7.71 -3.12 1.22
N VAL A 2 -6.67 -3.94 1.09
CA VAL A 2 -5.30 -3.43 0.77
C VAL A 2 -5.27 -2.63 -0.54
N LYS A 3 -5.85 -3.15 -1.63
CA LYS A 3 -5.94 -2.44 -2.92
C LYS A 3 -6.60 -1.07 -2.79
N ALA A 4 -7.78 -1.00 -2.16
CA ALA A 4 -8.49 0.27 -1.95
C ALA A 4 -7.67 1.28 -1.12
N GLY A 5 -6.91 0.80 -0.13
CA GLY A 5 -5.99 1.66 0.63
C GLY A 5 -4.83 2.20 -0.21
N VAL A 6 -4.28 1.39 -1.11
CA VAL A 6 -3.23 1.81 -2.07
C VAL A 6 -3.79 2.81 -3.09
N GLU A 7 -4.98 2.55 -3.65
CA GLU A 7 -5.64 3.47 -4.59
C GLU A 7 -5.93 4.82 -3.93
N TYR A 8 -6.49 4.82 -2.72
CA TYR A 8 -6.70 6.05 -1.95
C TYR A 8 -5.40 6.81 -1.70
N ALA A 9 -4.33 6.10 -1.37
CA ALA A 9 -3.02 6.69 -1.15
C ALA A 9 -2.45 7.34 -2.42
N ARG A 10 -2.58 6.68 -3.58
CA ARG A 10 -2.20 7.25 -4.88
C ARG A 10 -3.03 8.47 -5.24
N GLU A 11 -4.34 8.40 -5.11
CA GLU A 11 -5.24 9.51 -5.42
C GLU A 11 -4.93 10.76 -4.58
N LYS A 12 -4.60 10.55 -3.29
CA LYS A 12 -4.22 11.64 -2.38
C LYS A 12 -2.74 11.99 -2.42
N ASN A 13 -1.93 11.29 -3.23
CA ASN A 13 -0.48 11.43 -3.27
C ASN A 13 0.17 11.34 -1.87
N VAL A 14 -0.36 10.48 -1.01
CA VAL A 14 0.16 10.21 0.33
C VAL A 14 0.83 8.83 0.37
N LYS A 15 1.82 8.68 1.24
CA LYS A 15 2.48 7.40 1.45
C LYS A 15 1.86 6.63 2.61
N VAL A 16 1.89 5.30 2.53
CA VAL A 16 1.27 4.38 3.50
C VAL A 16 2.34 3.62 4.27
N ILE A 17 2.17 3.54 5.58
CA ILE A 17 2.99 2.69 6.46
C ILE A 17 2.18 1.44 6.82
N PRO A 18 2.52 0.25 6.29
CA PRO A 18 1.77 -0.96 6.55
C PRO A 18 2.11 -1.56 7.92
N LEU A 19 1.42 -1.10 8.96
CA LEU A 19 1.55 -1.65 10.32
C LEU A 19 0.96 -3.06 10.44
N CYS A 20 -0.07 -3.37 9.65
CA CYS A 20 -0.67 -4.69 9.61
C CYS A 20 0.25 -5.68 8.86
N PRO A 21 0.64 -6.82 9.46
CA PRO A 21 1.54 -7.78 8.83
C PRO A 21 0.95 -8.40 7.56
N PHE A 22 -0.38 -8.53 7.49
CA PHE A 22 -1.06 -8.98 6.27
C PHE A 22 -0.89 -7.98 5.14
N ALA A 23 -1.15 -6.69 5.39
CA ALA A 23 -0.99 -5.63 4.40
C ALA A 23 0.46 -5.55 3.91
N LYS A 24 1.43 -5.63 4.81
CA LYS A 24 2.86 -5.67 4.45
C LYS A 24 3.19 -6.83 3.51
N LYS A 25 2.70 -8.04 3.79
CA LYS A 25 2.91 -9.21 2.92
C LYS A 25 2.25 -9.04 1.54
N VAL A 26 1.04 -8.49 1.49
CA VAL A 26 0.32 -8.28 0.23
C VAL A 26 1.02 -7.22 -0.62
N ILE A 27 1.41 -6.09 -0.02
CA ILE A 27 2.12 -5.01 -0.71
C ILE A 27 3.51 -5.48 -1.16
N ALA A 28 4.23 -6.25 -0.34
CA ALA A 28 5.53 -6.79 -0.73
C ALA A 28 5.44 -7.78 -1.91
N LYS A 29 4.35 -8.53 -2.03
CA LYS A 29 4.13 -9.50 -3.12
C LYS A 29 3.75 -8.84 -4.46
N ILE A 30 3.17 -7.65 -4.42
CA ILE A 30 2.65 -6.96 -5.60
C ILE A 30 3.55 -5.75 -5.86
N PRO A 31 4.47 -5.81 -6.83
CA PRO A 31 5.45 -4.75 -7.10
C PRO A 31 4.78 -3.40 -7.37
N GLU A 32 3.62 -3.43 -8.01
CA GLU A 32 2.84 -2.23 -8.29
C GLU A 32 2.51 -1.47 -7.01
N PHE A 33 2.20 -2.12 -5.89
CA PHE A 33 1.80 -1.43 -4.64
C PHE A 33 2.97 -0.88 -3.83
N GLN A 34 4.21 -1.10 -4.27
CA GLN A 34 5.39 -0.59 -3.58
C GLN A 34 5.60 0.91 -3.82
N ASP A 35 4.94 1.50 -4.81
CA ASP A 35 5.01 2.92 -5.13
C ASP A 35 4.47 3.83 -4.02
N VAL A 36 3.52 3.32 -3.23
CA VAL A 36 2.92 4.06 -2.11
C VAL A 36 3.59 3.81 -0.77
N LEU A 37 4.67 3.03 -0.70
CA LEU A 37 5.39 2.81 0.56
C LEU A 37 6.27 4.02 0.91
N SER A 38 6.27 4.40 2.20
CA SER A 38 7.18 5.40 2.75
C SER A 38 8.44 4.83 3.34
#